data_AF-A0A8G1S0R1-F1
#
_entry.id   AF-A0A8G1S0R1-F1
#
_cell.length_a   1.000
_cell.length_b   1.000
_cell.length_c   1.000
_cell.angle_alpha   90.00
_cell.angle_beta   90.00
_cell.angle_gamma   90.00
#
_symmetry.space_group_name_H-M   'P 1'
#
loop_
_entity.id
_entity.type
_entity.pdbx_description
1 polymer ?
#
loop_
_entity_poly.entity_id
_entity_poly.type
_entity_poly.pdbx_seq_one_letter_code
_entity_poly.pdbx_strand_id
1 'polypeptide(L)'
;MPPQTPYQLGFEFVVREHHPPSQTPADFEFNESKDPLPGRFGEKELRLRVCKGLRVGSGYSAQVAVVQEVLSGRPPKHAGSLHRDPDELGPKMVAKLYDARYLGSASRTRVQAVRFMDEQYVRESAAYRHLLHHQQHRYIPEYYGSWSTHTPDPASKQSCEVRLILTELVEGTDMRQLRPESFSLADRQAIMRRIVKIESAFYACDLQHRDVYPRNVILTRPDPRAEKKAGKAGGGPLRVTVIDFGLARIGRSWLDVKSPHCAKADLLPGTYISPILRWWQVDNAQDTWFDWVTWDWNRWLSETFRADIPHITPDMLKWLGPQEREDPFFQQFEKGGSCDVC
;
A
#
# COMPACT_ATOMS: atom_id res chain seq x y z
N MET A 1 -11.34 -22.26 -20.01
CA MET A 1 -12.11 -21.26 -19.25
C MET A 1 -11.33 -20.88 -18.00
N PRO A 2 -11.27 -19.60 -17.62
CA PRO A 2 -10.64 -19.19 -16.36
C PRO A 2 -11.40 -19.81 -15.17
N PRO A 3 -10.70 -20.21 -14.08
CA PRO A 3 -11.34 -20.81 -12.92
C PRO A 3 -12.29 -19.79 -12.25
N GLN A 4 -13.48 -20.25 -11.87
CA GLN A 4 -14.40 -19.44 -11.07
C GLN A 4 -13.85 -19.30 -9.65
N THR A 5 -13.89 -18.08 -9.13
CA THR A 5 -13.38 -17.76 -7.80
C THR A 5 -14.43 -18.03 -6.72
N PRO A 6 -14.09 -18.66 -5.58
CA PRO A 6 -15.02 -18.90 -4.48
C PRO A 6 -15.32 -17.61 -3.68
N TYR A 7 -14.52 -16.55 -3.84
CA TYR A 7 -14.61 -15.31 -3.04
C TYR A 7 -15.79 -14.41 -3.44
N GLN A 8 -17.00 -14.96 -3.41
CA GLN A 8 -18.25 -14.32 -3.79
C GLN A 8 -19.16 -14.13 -2.56
N LEU A 9 -20.21 -13.32 -2.70
CA LEU A 9 -21.17 -13.03 -1.63
C LEU A 9 -21.64 -14.32 -0.92
N GLY A 10 -21.55 -14.33 0.41
CA GLY A 10 -21.99 -15.44 1.25
C GLY A 10 -20.96 -16.57 1.41
N PHE A 11 -19.83 -16.54 0.68
CA PHE A 11 -18.76 -17.50 0.89
C PHE A 11 -18.18 -17.35 2.30
N GLU A 12 -18.05 -18.47 3.01
CA GLU A 12 -17.48 -18.52 4.35
C GLU A 12 -16.22 -19.36 4.37
N PHE A 13 -15.24 -18.91 5.13
CA PHE A 13 -13.97 -19.59 5.31
C PHE A 13 -13.40 -19.31 6.70
N VAL A 14 -12.60 -20.25 7.21
CA VAL A 14 -11.90 -20.09 8.49
C VAL A 14 -10.48 -19.67 8.18
N VAL A 15 -10.04 -18.60 8.84
CA VAL A 15 -8.67 -18.12 8.77
C VAL A 15 -7.97 -18.40 10.09
N ARG A 16 -6.69 -18.73 10.02
CA ARG A 16 -5.80 -18.87 11.17
C ARG A 16 -4.70 -17.83 11.10
N GLU A 17 -4.36 -17.23 12.23
CA GLU A 17 -3.30 -16.23 12.32
C GLU A 17 -1.99 -16.81 11.79
N HIS A 18 -1.32 -16.04 10.93
CA HIS A 18 -0.08 -16.44 10.29
C HIS A 18 0.91 -15.29 10.31
N HIS A 19 2.06 -15.53 10.90
CA HIS A 19 3.17 -14.59 10.93
C HIS A 19 4.15 -14.94 9.80
N PRO A 20 4.29 -14.07 8.78
CA PRO A 20 5.34 -14.21 7.80
C PRO A 20 6.72 -14.18 8.46
N PRO A 21 7.78 -14.64 7.78
CA PRO A 21 9.14 -14.49 8.25
C PRO A 21 9.46 -13.07 8.71
N SER A 22 10.30 -12.96 9.76
CA SER A 22 10.60 -11.69 10.43
C SER A 22 11.41 -10.73 9.57
N GLN A 23 12.20 -11.25 8.63
CA GLN A 23 12.91 -10.46 7.63
C GLN A 23 12.15 -10.62 6.32
N THR A 24 11.91 -9.51 5.62
CA THR A 24 11.50 -9.55 4.21
C THR A 24 12.66 -10.20 3.47
N PRO A 25 12.51 -11.42 2.92
CA PRO A 25 13.59 -12.06 2.19
C PRO A 25 14.01 -11.15 1.04
N ALA A 26 15.30 -11.15 0.71
CA ALA A 26 15.72 -10.51 -0.52
C ALA A 26 15.00 -11.17 -1.71
N ASP A 27 14.84 -10.44 -2.81
CA ASP A 27 14.02 -10.90 -3.95
C ASP A 27 14.46 -12.29 -4.49
N PHE A 28 15.72 -12.70 -4.27
CA PHE A 28 16.28 -14.00 -4.66
C PHE A 28 16.14 -15.11 -3.60
N GLU A 29 15.70 -14.80 -2.38
CA GLU A 29 15.59 -15.74 -1.25
C GLU A 29 14.22 -16.42 -1.16
N PHE A 30 13.28 -16.05 -2.03
CA PHE A 30 11.98 -16.71 -2.12
C PHE A 30 12.13 -18.11 -2.73
N ASN A 31 11.63 -19.11 -2.01
CA ASN A 31 11.73 -20.53 -2.35
C ASN A 31 11.09 -20.83 -3.72
N GLU A 32 11.68 -21.76 -4.49
CA GLU A 32 11.09 -22.31 -5.71
C GLU A 32 10.04 -23.39 -5.40
N SER A 33 9.11 -23.07 -4.50
CA SER A 33 8.06 -23.98 -4.05
C SER A 33 6.77 -23.83 -4.87
N LYS A 34 5.99 -24.92 -4.94
CA LYS A 34 4.60 -24.90 -5.44
C LYS A 34 3.58 -24.57 -4.34
N ASP A 35 4.04 -24.52 -3.09
CA ASP A 35 3.28 -24.22 -1.90
C ASP A 35 3.70 -22.85 -1.36
N PRO A 36 2.77 -22.08 -0.75
CA PRO A 36 3.06 -20.77 -0.19
C PRO A 36 4.21 -20.82 0.82
N LEU A 37 4.92 -19.71 0.94
CA LEU A 37 6.03 -19.54 1.87
C LEU A 37 5.64 -20.00 3.29
N PRO A 38 6.47 -20.80 3.96
CA PRO A 38 6.21 -21.19 5.33
C PRO A 38 6.30 -19.97 6.27
N GLY A 39 5.59 -20.05 7.38
CA GLY A 39 5.67 -19.08 8.46
C GLY A 39 5.21 -19.69 9.78
N ARG A 40 4.99 -18.85 10.79
CA ARG A 40 4.56 -19.30 12.12
C ARG A 40 3.07 -19.07 12.28
N PHE A 41 2.33 -20.11 12.57
CA PHE A 41 0.90 -19.97 12.88
C PHE A 41 0.71 -19.50 14.32
N GLY A 42 -0.18 -18.55 14.50
CA GLY A 42 -0.69 -18.15 15.80
C GLY A 42 -1.78 -19.09 16.30
N GLU A 43 -2.38 -18.69 17.42
CA GLU A 43 -3.49 -19.40 18.08
C GLU A 43 -4.87 -18.85 17.70
N LYS A 44 -4.93 -17.64 17.15
CA LYS A 44 -6.20 -17.01 16.78
C LYS A 44 -6.75 -17.61 15.50
N GLU A 45 -8.06 -17.86 15.51
CA GLU A 45 -8.84 -18.23 14.33
C GLU A 45 -10.07 -17.33 14.22
N LEU A 46 -10.43 -16.97 13.00
CA LEU A 46 -11.65 -16.21 12.71
C LEU A 46 -12.46 -16.96 11.65
N ARG A 47 -13.77 -16.97 11.80
CA ARG A 47 -14.68 -17.39 10.73
C ARG A 47 -15.14 -16.15 9.99
N LEU A 48 -14.82 -16.06 8.71
CA LEU A 48 -15.13 -14.89 7.89
C LEU A 48 -16.19 -15.23 6.86
N ARG A 49 -17.09 -14.26 6.61
CA ARG A 49 -18.07 -14.29 5.51
C ARG A 49 -17.78 -13.17 4.53
N VAL A 50 -17.78 -13.49 3.24
CA VAL A 50 -17.68 -12.49 2.16
C VAL A 50 -18.99 -11.74 2.02
N CYS A 51 -18.93 -10.41 2.18
CA CYS A 51 -20.06 -9.50 2.01
C CYS A 51 -20.10 -8.87 0.62
N LYS A 52 -18.94 -8.67 -0.02
CA LYS A 52 -18.83 -8.05 -1.35
C LYS A 52 -17.46 -8.35 -1.95
N GLY A 53 -17.42 -8.82 -3.20
CA GLY A 53 -16.18 -8.83 -3.97
C GLY A 53 -15.84 -7.40 -4.43
N LEU A 54 -14.65 -6.89 -4.08
CA LEU A 54 -14.15 -5.60 -4.57
C LEU A 54 -13.33 -5.77 -5.85
N ARG A 55 -12.47 -6.80 -5.87
CA ARG A 55 -11.62 -7.16 -7.01
C ARG A 55 -11.39 -8.67 -6.94
N VAL A 56 -12.23 -9.44 -7.62
CA VAL A 56 -12.19 -10.91 -7.59
C VAL A 56 -12.26 -11.45 -9.02
N GLY A 57 -11.61 -12.58 -9.26
CA GLY A 57 -11.55 -13.24 -10.56
C GLY A 57 -10.12 -13.44 -11.07
N SER A 58 -10.01 -14.03 -12.25
CA SER A 58 -8.73 -14.27 -12.92
C SER A 58 -8.13 -12.97 -13.45
N GLY A 59 -6.81 -12.84 -13.43
CA GLY A 59 -6.12 -11.64 -13.91
C GLY A 59 -5.50 -10.78 -12.83
N TYR A 60 -5.95 -10.93 -11.58
CA TYR A 60 -5.55 -10.04 -10.48
C TYR A 60 -4.37 -10.61 -9.68
N SER A 61 -3.50 -9.71 -9.22
CA SER A 61 -2.38 -10.00 -8.30
C SER A 61 -2.82 -10.29 -6.86
N ALA A 62 -4.10 -10.11 -6.55
CA ALA A 62 -4.75 -10.53 -5.32
C ALA A 62 -6.27 -10.52 -5.50
N GLN A 63 -6.98 -11.31 -4.71
CA GLN A 63 -8.43 -11.27 -4.59
C GLN A 63 -8.78 -10.35 -3.41
N VAL A 64 -9.62 -9.35 -3.63
CA VAL A 64 -9.98 -8.36 -2.61
C VAL A 64 -11.48 -8.40 -2.37
N ALA A 65 -11.89 -8.59 -1.12
CA ALA A 65 -13.28 -8.65 -0.74
C ALA A 65 -13.54 -7.94 0.60
N VAL A 66 -14.72 -7.38 0.75
CA VAL A 66 -15.26 -6.99 2.05
C VAL A 66 -15.73 -8.24 2.75
N VAL A 67 -15.30 -8.42 4.00
CA VAL A 67 -15.66 -9.56 4.85
C VAL A 67 -16.18 -9.09 6.21
N GLN A 68 -16.90 -9.96 6.90
CA GLN A 68 -17.26 -9.79 8.31
C GLN A 68 -16.92 -11.07 9.08
N GLU A 69 -16.53 -10.89 10.33
CA GLU A 69 -16.40 -12.00 11.27
C GLU A 69 -17.79 -12.55 11.64
N VAL A 70 -17.92 -13.86 11.70
CA VAL A 70 -19.11 -14.57 12.18
C VAL A 70 -18.86 -14.94 13.64
N LEU A 71 -19.39 -14.13 14.56
CA LEU A 71 -19.17 -14.24 16.01
C LEU A 71 -20.01 -15.37 16.63
N SER A 72 -21.23 -15.57 16.11
CA SER A 72 -22.11 -16.64 16.53
C SER A 72 -22.88 -17.24 15.34
N GLY A 73 -23.22 -18.53 15.45
CA GLY A 73 -23.97 -19.27 14.42
C GLY A 73 -23.32 -20.63 14.08
N ARG A 74 -24.12 -21.69 13.97
CA ARG A 74 -23.60 -23.02 13.56
C ARG A 74 -23.25 -23.05 12.06
N PRO A 75 -22.23 -23.82 11.63
CA PRO A 75 -22.03 -24.11 10.22
C PRO A 75 -23.32 -24.69 9.62
N PRO A 76 -23.72 -24.32 8.38
CA PRO A 76 -24.91 -24.90 7.77
C PRO A 76 -24.73 -26.42 7.64
N LYS A 77 -25.64 -27.20 8.23
CA LYS A 77 -25.64 -28.66 8.09
C LYS A 77 -25.93 -29.10 6.65
N HIS A 78 -26.69 -28.28 5.90
CA HIS A 78 -27.01 -28.46 4.48
C HIS A 78 -27.09 -27.09 3.77
N ALA A 79 -26.69 -27.05 2.49
CA ALA A 79 -26.91 -25.88 1.65
C ALA A 79 -28.42 -25.64 1.48
N GLY A 80 -28.92 -24.47 1.88
CA GLY A 80 -30.32 -24.04 1.62
C GLY A 80 -31.29 -24.00 2.81
N SER A 81 -30.85 -24.15 4.06
CA SER A 81 -31.75 -23.96 5.22
C SER A 81 -32.08 -22.48 5.44
N LEU A 82 -33.38 -22.14 5.40
CA LEU A 82 -33.92 -20.77 5.45
C LEU A 82 -34.27 -20.26 6.87
N HIS A 83 -34.21 -21.12 7.89
CA HIS A 83 -34.45 -20.72 9.27
C HIS A 83 -33.15 -20.78 10.07
N ARG A 84 -32.54 -19.62 10.28
CA ARG A 84 -31.39 -19.43 11.16
C ARG A 84 -31.69 -18.27 12.11
N ASP A 85 -31.30 -18.39 13.38
CA ASP A 85 -31.06 -17.19 14.18
C ASP A 85 -30.07 -16.30 13.40
N PRO A 86 -30.27 -14.98 13.32
CA PRO A 86 -29.36 -14.12 12.58
C PRO A 86 -27.97 -14.28 13.20
N ASP A 87 -26.97 -14.63 12.39
CA ASP A 87 -25.59 -14.71 12.86
C ASP A 87 -25.21 -13.35 13.44
N GLU A 88 -24.59 -13.34 14.61
CA GLU A 88 -23.97 -12.13 15.11
C GLU A 88 -22.71 -11.85 14.28
N LEU A 89 -22.67 -10.69 13.64
CA LEU A 89 -21.60 -10.31 12.74
C LEU A 89 -20.73 -9.23 13.38
N GLY A 90 -19.42 -9.42 13.27
CA GLY A 90 -18.43 -8.42 13.62
C GLY A 90 -18.37 -7.26 12.60
N PRO A 91 -17.44 -6.32 12.80
CA PRO A 91 -17.27 -5.19 11.89
C PRO A 91 -16.86 -5.64 10.48
N LYS A 92 -17.14 -4.79 9.50
CA LYS A 92 -16.69 -5.00 8.12
C LYS A 92 -15.19 -4.72 8.01
N MET A 93 -14.49 -5.63 7.35
CA MET A 93 -13.06 -5.56 7.09
C MET A 93 -12.80 -5.77 5.60
N VAL A 94 -11.59 -5.45 5.14
CA VAL A 94 -11.10 -5.83 3.81
C VAL A 94 -10.18 -7.02 3.97
N ALA A 95 -10.49 -8.10 3.26
CA ALA A 95 -9.59 -9.23 3.06
C ALA A 95 -8.92 -9.11 1.70
N LYS A 96 -7.59 -9.16 1.68
CA LYS A 96 -6.78 -9.28 0.46
C LYS A 96 -6.09 -10.64 0.48
N LEU A 97 -6.52 -11.54 -0.41
CA LEU A 97 -6.07 -12.92 -0.51
C LEU A 97 -5.09 -13.08 -1.68
N TYR A 98 -3.92 -13.65 -1.41
CA TYR A 98 -2.85 -13.86 -2.38
C TYR A 98 -2.94 -15.26 -2.98
N ASP A 99 -3.96 -15.45 -3.80
CA ASP A 99 -4.29 -16.74 -4.39
C ASP A 99 -3.66 -16.90 -5.77
N ALA A 100 -2.56 -17.65 -5.83
CA ALA A 100 -1.76 -17.86 -7.04
C ALA A 100 -2.55 -18.48 -8.21
N ARG A 101 -3.68 -19.17 -7.93
CA ARG A 101 -4.50 -19.82 -8.97
C ARG A 101 -5.20 -18.82 -9.88
N TYR A 102 -5.43 -17.60 -9.40
CA TYR A 102 -6.13 -16.55 -10.15
C TYR A 102 -5.19 -15.50 -10.75
N LEU A 103 -3.87 -15.67 -10.59
CA LEU A 103 -2.89 -14.76 -11.19
C LEU A 103 -2.93 -14.87 -12.71
N GLY A 104 -3.20 -13.75 -13.40
CA GLY A 104 -3.28 -13.73 -14.85
C GLY A 104 -1.91 -13.76 -15.52
N SER A 105 -1.51 -14.91 -16.05
CA SER A 105 -0.67 -15.00 -17.25
C SER A 105 -0.57 -16.46 -17.69
N ALA A 106 -0.85 -16.72 -18.97
CA ALA A 106 -0.68 -18.05 -19.56
C ALA A 106 0.78 -18.53 -19.61
N SER A 107 1.76 -17.62 -19.45
CA SER A 107 3.19 -17.93 -19.53
C SER A 107 3.87 -18.18 -18.19
N ARG A 108 3.18 -18.01 -17.04
CA ARG A 108 3.78 -18.22 -15.72
C ARG A 108 3.62 -19.68 -15.26
N THR A 109 4.68 -20.25 -14.73
CA THR A 109 4.59 -21.53 -14.01
C THR A 109 3.90 -21.34 -12.66
N ARG A 110 3.35 -22.41 -12.09
CA ARG A 110 2.75 -22.37 -10.73
C ARG A 110 3.75 -21.86 -9.68
N VAL A 111 5.02 -22.25 -9.78
CA VAL A 111 6.10 -21.80 -8.88
C VAL A 111 6.30 -20.28 -8.98
N GLN A 112 6.34 -19.73 -10.19
CA GLN A 112 6.46 -18.29 -10.40
C GLN A 112 5.24 -17.52 -9.86
N ALA A 113 4.04 -18.10 -9.98
CA ALA A 113 2.83 -17.48 -9.44
C ALA A 113 2.82 -17.47 -7.91
N VAL A 114 3.20 -18.57 -7.27
CA VAL A 114 3.31 -18.69 -5.81
C VAL A 114 4.38 -17.74 -5.27
N ARG A 115 5.59 -17.75 -5.85
CA ARG A 115 6.65 -16.81 -5.48
C ARG A 115 6.20 -15.36 -5.54
N PHE A 116 5.54 -14.97 -6.64
CA PHE A 116 5.03 -13.61 -6.79
C PHE A 116 4.01 -13.26 -5.70
N MET A 117 3.09 -14.17 -5.37
CA MET A 117 2.10 -13.96 -4.31
C MET A 117 2.75 -13.83 -2.93
N ASP A 118 3.73 -14.68 -2.62
CA ASP A 118 4.47 -14.62 -1.36
C ASP A 118 5.25 -13.32 -1.23
N GLU A 119 5.90 -12.85 -2.31
CA GLU A 119 6.58 -11.56 -2.33
C GLU A 119 5.62 -10.41 -1.95
N GLN A 120 4.44 -10.37 -2.57
CA GLN A 120 3.44 -9.32 -2.28
C GLN A 120 2.95 -9.41 -0.83
N TYR A 121 2.59 -10.62 -0.38
CA TYR A 121 2.07 -10.87 0.96
C TYR A 121 3.07 -10.50 2.05
N VAL A 122 4.32 -10.93 1.91
CA VAL A 122 5.39 -10.67 2.90
C VAL A 122 5.70 -9.18 2.97
N ARG A 123 5.89 -8.53 1.81
CA ARG A 123 6.20 -7.09 1.75
C ARG A 123 5.08 -6.26 2.36
N GLU A 124 3.83 -6.53 1.99
CA GLU A 124 2.68 -5.77 2.50
C GLU A 124 2.50 -5.97 4.01
N SER A 125 2.57 -7.23 4.48
CA SER A 125 2.52 -7.53 5.92
C SER A 125 3.66 -6.90 6.71
N ALA A 126 4.87 -6.86 6.15
CA ALA A 126 6.01 -6.20 6.76
C ALA A 126 5.83 -4.67 6.79
N ALA A 127 5.34 -4.08 5.71
CA ALA A 127 5.08 -2.64 5.61
C ALA A 127 4.07 -2.16 6.65
N TYR A 128 2.93 -2.83 6.80
CA TYR A 128 1.95 -2.49 7.84
C TYR A 128 2.56 -2.54 9.25
N ARG A 129 3.24 -3.65 9.60
CA ARG A 129 3.90 -3.79 10.92
C ARG A 129 4.96 -2.71 11.16
N HIS A 130 5.75 -2.41 10.13
CA HIS A 130 6.79 -1.39 10.18
C HIS A 130 6.20 0.01 10.43
N LEU A 131 5.16 0.38 9.69
CA LEU A 131 4.49 1.67 9.86
C LEU A 131 3.80 1.78 11.23
N LEU A 132 3.22 0.70 11.75
CA LEU A 132 2.68 0.68 13.12
C LEU A 132 3.78 0.91 14.16
N HIS A 133 4.91 0.23 14.04
CA HIS A 133 6.07 0.42 14.92
C HIS A 133 6.58 1.87 14.91
N HIS A 134 6.57 2.52 13.74
CA HIS A 134 6.95 3.93 13.56
C HIS A 134 5.80 4.93 13.75
N GLN A 135 4.68 4.51 14.36
CA GLN A 135 3.53 5.35 14.71
C GLN A 135 2.87 6.08 13.53
N GLN A 136 2.92 5.49 12.33
CA GLN A 136 2.32 6.04 11.11
C GLN A 136 0.88 5.53 10.86
N HIS A 137 0.23 4.94 11.87
CA HIS A 137 -1.12 4.35 11.80
C HIS A 137 -2.19 5.29 11.24
N ARG A 138 -2.05 6.61 11.43
CA ARG A 138 -3.01 7.61 10.91
C ARG A 138 -3.08 7.72 9.38
N TYR A 139 -2.08 7.20 8.65
CA TYR A 139 -1.96 7.30 7.19
C TYR A 139 -2.31 6.03 6.44
N ILE A 140 -2.61 4.96 7.16
CA ILE A 140 -2.90 3.64 6.63
C ILE A 140 -4.22 3.14 7.23
N PRO A 141 -4.87 2.15 6.60
CA PRO A 141 -5.95 1.40 7.23
C PRO A 141 -5.46 0.77 8.54
N GLU A 142 -6.36 0.62 9.51
CA GLU A 142 -6.06 -0.27 10.64
C GLU A 142 -5.71 -1.68 10.13
N TYR A 143 -4.67 -2.28 10.68
CA TYR A 143 -4.18 -3.58 10.25
C TYR A 143 -4.54 -4.64 11.29
N TYR A 144 -5.43 -5.54 10.92
CA TYR A 144 -5.94 -6.61 11.79
C TYR A 144 -5.10 -7.90 11.71
N GLY A 145 -3.96 -7.84 11.03
CA GLY A 145 -2.99 -8.93 10.99
C GLY A 145 -2.92 -9.67 9.67
N SER A 146 -2.07 -10.68 9.66
CA SER A 146 -1.83 -11.58 8.55
C SER A 146 -2.33 -12.98 8.91
N TRP A 147 -2.91 -13.66 7.93
CA TRP A 147 -3.67 -14.88 8.16
C TRP A 147 -3.43 -15.88 7.02
N SER A 148 -3.81 -17.13 7.28
CA SER A 148 -3.84 -18.22 6.30
C SER A 148 -5.22 -18.86 6.28
N THR A 149 -5.64 -19.35 5.12
CA THR A 149 -6.86 -20.15 4.97
C THR A 149 -6.61 -21.30 4.03
N HIS A 150 -7.45 -22.32 4.17
CA HIS A 150 -7.58 -23.42 3.22
C HIS A 150 -8.79 -23.17 2.34
N THR A 151 -8.59 -23.15 1.02
CA THR A 151 -9.68 -22.94 0.06
C THR A 151 -9.77 -24.13 -0.89
N PRO A 152 -10.97 -24.62 -1.21
CA PRO A 152 -11.11 -25.73 -2.13
C PRO A 152 -10.57 -25.36 -3.51
N ASP A 153 -9.86 -26.27 -4.16
CA ASP A 153 -9.50 -26.16 -5.56
C ASP A 153 -10.63 -26.74 -6.43
N PRO A 154 -11.29 -25.91 -7.26
CA PRO A 154 -12.32 -26.37 -8.18
C PRO A 154 -11.81 -27.46 -9.14
N ALA A 155 -10.52 -27.48 -9.45
CA ALA A 155 -9.92 -28.39 -10.42
C ALA A 155 -9.43 -29.71 -9.82
N SER A 156 -8.93 -29.72 -8.58
CA SER A 156 -8.21 -30.88 -8.03
C SER A 156 -8.84 -31.54 -6.80
N LYS A 157 -10.00 -31.06 -6.30
CA LYS A 157 -10.62 -31.48 -5.02
C LYS A 157 -9.72 -31.32 -3.78
N GLN A 158 -8.45 -30.96 -3.94
CA GLN A 158 -7.52 -30.69 -2.84
C GLN A 158 -7.73 -29.27 -2.34
N SER A 159 -7.51 -29.05 -1.04
CA SER A 159 -7.49 -27.71 -0.49
C SER A 159 -6.13 -27.06 -0.75
N CYS A 160 -6.13 -25.83 -1.27
CA CYS A 160 -4.93 -25.02 -1.39
C CYS A 160 -4.84 -24.04 -0.22
N GLU A 161 -3.66 -23.95 0.37
CA GLU A 161 -3.35 -22.90 1.33
C GLU A 161 -3.26 -21.56 0.62
N VAL A 162 -3.85 -20.52 1.21
CA VAL A 162 -3.89 -19.15 0.70
C VAL A 162 -3.57 -18.19 1.83
N ARG A 163 -2.55 -17.35 1.62
CA ARG A 163 -2.20 -16.26 2.52
C ARG A 163 -3.14 -15.07 2.31
N LEU A 164 -3.46 -14.35 3.38
CA LEU A 164 -4.22 -13.11 3.29
C LEU A 164 -3.82 -12.10 4.37
N ILE A 165 -4.19 -10.85 4.16
CA ILE A 165 -4.17 -9.81 5.19
C ILE A 165 -5.58 -9.28 5.43
N LEU A 166 -5.84 -8.82 6.66
CA LEU A 166 -7.08 -8.16 7.04
C LEU A 166 -6.78 -6.71 7.44
N THR A 167 -7.56 -5.77 6.90
CA THR A 167 -7.45 -4.35 7.23
C THR A 167 -8.81 -3.69 7.41
N GLU A 168 -8.82 -2.47 7.96
CA GLU A 168 -9.97 -1.56 7.99
C GLU A 168 -10.61 -1.45 6.59
N LEU A 169 -11.95 -1.51 6.55
CA LEU A 169 -12.69 -1.00 5.40
C LEU A 169 -12.73 0.52 5.51
N VAL A 170 -11.80 1.20 4.83
CA VAL A 170 -11.76 2.66 4.81
C VAL A 170 -13.01 3.19 4.10
N GLU A 171 -13.85 3.91 4.83
CA GLU A 171 -15.05 4.56 4.27
C GLU A 171 -14.64 5.81 3.48
N GLY A 172 -14.33 5.61 2.21
CA GLY A 172 -13.93 6.68 1.31
C GLY A 172 -13.97 6.25 -0.15
N THR A 173 -13.40 7.08 -1.01
CA THR A 173 -13.32 6.81 -2.45
C THR A 173 -11.86 6.82 -2.88
N ASP A 174 -11.42 5.81 -3.63
CA ASP A 174 -10.10 5.83 -4.24
C ASP A 174 -10.01 6.96 -5.27
N MET A 175 -8.87 7.66 -5.32
CA MET A 175 -8.73 8.87 -6.13
C MET A 175 -8.90 8.63 -7.63
N ARG A 176 -8.73 7.40 -8.12
CA ARG A 176 -8.99 7.05 -9.53
C ARG A 176 -10.48 7.09 -9.87
N GLN A 177 -11.39 6.88 -8.92
CA GLN A 177 -12.83 6.98 -9.14
C GLN A 177 -13.37 8.41 -8.99
N LEU A 178 -12.54 9.33 -8.48
CA LEU A 178 -12.92 10.72 -8.29
C LEU A 178 -12.65 11.52 -9.56
N ARG A 179 -13.43 12.59 -9.76
CA ARG A 179 -13.23 13.57 -10.82
C ARG A 179 -12.45 14.76 -10.25
N PRO A 180 -11.17 14.97 -10.60
CA PRO A 180 -10.39 16.06 -10.03
C PRO A 180 -11.01 17.44 -10.26
N GLU A 181 -11.77 17.63 -11.35
CA GLU A 181 -12.45 18.88 -11.69
C GLU A 181 -13.58 19.23 -10.71
N SER A 182 -14.04 18.26 -9.91
CA SER A 182 -14.99 18.50 -8.82
C SER A 182 -14.36 19.12 -7.58
N PHE A 183 -13.03 19.27 -7.56
CA PHE A 183 -12.26 19.88 -6.47
C PHE A 183 -11.71 21.23 -6.93
N SER A 184 -11.66 22.21 -6.02
CA SER A 184 -10.99 23.47 -6.30
C SER A 184 -9.48 23.23 -6.49
N LEU A 185 -8.79 24.16 -7.16
CA LEU A 185 -7.33 24.11 -7.28
C LEU A 185 -6.65 24.05 -5.89
N ALA A 186 -7.16 24.82 -4.93
CA ALA A 186 -6.65 24.84 -3.57
C ALA A 186 -6.83 23.48 -2.87
N ASP A 187 -7.97 22.82 -3.05
CA ASP A 187 -8.20 21.48 -2.49
C ASP A 187 -7.27 20.44 -3.12
N ARG A 188 -7.11 20.45 -4.44
CA ARG A 188 -6.19 19.55 -5.14
C ARG A 188 -4.75 19.75 -4.67
N GLN A 189 -4.28 20.99 -4.54
CA GLN A 189 -2.97 21.29 -3.98
C GLN A 189 -2.84 20.83 -2.53
N ALA A 190 -3.88 21.01 -1.70
CA ALA A 190 -3.88 20.54 -0.31
C ALA A 190 -3.81 19.00 -0.21
N ILE A 191 -4.54 18.28 -1.07
CA ILE A 191 -4.49 16.82 -1.19
C ILE A 191 -3.09 16.38 -1.61
N MET A 192 -2.54 16.96 -2.68
CA MET A 192 -1.19 16.60 -3.16
C MET A 192 -0.12 16.89 -2.11
N ARG A 193 -0.20 18.03 -1.42
CA ARG A 193 0.70 18.35 -0.29
C ARG A 193 0.62 17.28 0.79
N ARG A 194 -0.58 16.78 1.08
CA ARG A 194 -0.77 15.74 2.09
C ARG A 194 -0.18 14.41 1.65
N ILE A 195 -0.36 14.01 0.40
CA ILE A 195 0.23 12.79 -0.18
C ILE A 195 1.75 12.84 -0.13
N VAL A 196 2.36 13.93 -0.58
CA VAL A 196 3.83 14.12 -0.52
C VAL A 196 4.32 14.02 0.92
N LYS A 197 3.66 14.69 1.88
CA LYS A 197 4.01 14.58 3.31
C LYS A 197 3.88 13.16 3.87
N ILE A 198 2.88 12.39 3.42
CA ILE A 198 2.69 11.00 3.85
C ILE A 198 3.81 10.12 3.31
N GLU A 199 4.11 10.20 2.02
CA GLU A 199 5.19 9.42 1.41
C GLU A 199 6.55 9.78 2.03
N SER A 200 6.79 11.07 2.29
CA SER A 200 8.00 11.51 2.99
C SER A 200 8.08 11.00 4.43
N ALA A 201 6.94 10.85 5.13
CA ALA A 201 6.90 10.26 6.47
C ALA A 201 7.18 8.75 6.43
N PHE A 202 6.68 8.04 5.43
CA PHE A 202 7.04 6.64 5.20
C PHE A 202 8.53 6.51 4.89
N TYR A 203 9.04 7.40 4.04
CA TYR A 203 10.44 7.41 3.66
C TYR A 203 11.37 7.75 4.84
N ALA A 204 10.94 8.63 5.74
CA ALA A 204 11.69 8.97 6.95
C ALA A 204 11.89 7.79 7.90
N CYS A 205 11.01 6.77 7.84
CA CYS A 205 11.24 5.49 8.52
C CYS A 205 11.80 4.41 7.58
N ASP A 206 12.49 4.80 6.50
CA ASP A 206 13.08 3.90 5.50
C ASP A 206 12.07 2.96 4.83
N LEU A 207 10.80 3.37 4.69
CA LEU A 207 9.79 2.64 3.93
C LEU A 207 9.48 3.36 2.61
N GLN A 208 9.67 2.66 1.52
CA GLN A 208 9.25 3.09 0.19
C GLN A 208 8.01 2.31 -0.22
N HIS A 209 6.93 3.01 -0.55
CA HIS A 209 5.71 2.35 -1.02
C HIS A 209 5.85 1.80 -2.44
N ARG A 210 6.60 2.50 -3.32
CA ARG A 210 6.84 2.15 -4.75
C ARG A 210 5.60 2.03 -5.65
N ASP A 211 4.43 2.37 -5.12
CA ASP A 211 3.16 2.35 -5.86
C ASP A 211 2.19 3.43 -5.34
N VAL A 212 2.71 4.63 -5.03
CA VAL A 212 1.89 5.78 -4.68
C VAL A 212 1.21 6.34 -5.93
N TYR A 213 0.03 5.81 -6.21
CA TYR A 213 -0.79 6.10 -7.39
C TYR A 213 -2.22 6.45 -6.94
N PRO A 214 -3.03 7.18 -7.73
CA PRO A 214 -4.41 7.54 -7.34
C PRO A 214 -5.28 6.35 -6.93
N ARG A 215 -5.08 5.17 -7.55
CA ARG A 215 -5.80 3.93 -7.21
C ARG A 215 -5.51 3.39 -5.80
N ASN A 216 -4.40 3.80 -5.20
CA ASN A 216 -3.90 3.34 -3.89
C ASN A 216 -4.02 4.44 -2.82
N VAL A 217 -4.75 5.52 -3.12
CA VAL A 217 -5.03 6.60 -2.18
C VAL A 217 -6.53 6.77 -2.04
N ILE A 218 -7.05 6.59 -0.83
CA ILE A 218 -8.45 6.79 -0.49
C ILE A 218 -8.62 8.16 0.18
N LEU A 219 -9.58 8.94 -0.32
CA LEU A 219 -10.02 10.18 0.32
C LEU A 219 -11.28 9.92 1.13
N THR A 220 -11.23 10.25 2.42
CA THR A 220 -12.36 10.18 3.34
C THR A 220 -12.76 11.58 3.77
N ARG A 221 -14.04 11.90 3.62
CA ARG A 221 -14.60 13.12 4.20
C ARG A 221 -14.71 12.95 5.71
N PRO A 222 -14.35 13.96 6.50
CA PRO A 222 -14.58 13.91 7.93
C PRO A 222 -16.08 13.70 8.23
N ASP A 223 -16.40 12.97 9.29
CA ASP A 223 -17.79 12.78 9.73
C ASP A 223 -18.38 14.13 10.18
N PRO A 224 -19.42 14.66 9.50
CA PRO A 224 -20.07 15.91 9.87
C PRO A 224 -20.57 15.95 11.32
N ARG A 225 -20.88 14.79 11.91
CA ARG A 225 -21.32 14.66 13.31
C ARG A 225 -20.17 14.79 14.30
N ALA A 226 -19.00 14.26 13.95
CA ALA A 226 -17.78 14.40 14.75
C ALA A 226 -17.26 15.86 14.73
N GLU A 227 -17.41 16.54 13.61
CA GLU A 227 -16.98 17.94 13.44
C GLU A 227 -17.84 18.93 14.23
N LYS A 228 -19.17 18.71 14.24
CA LYS A 228 -20.09 19.48 15.09
C LYS A 228 -19.76 19.34 16.58
N LYS A 229 -19.35 18.15 17.04
CA LYS A 229 -18.90 17.94 18.42
C LYS A 229 -17.57 18.62 18.73
N ALA A 230 -16.69 18.76 17.73
CA ALA A 230 -15.41 19.45 17.87
C ALA A 230 -15.49 20.98 17.71
N GLY A 231 -16.71 21.56 17.57
CA GLY A 231 -16.90 23.00 17.41
C GLY A 231 -16.33 23.58 16.11
N LYS A 232 -16.01 22.74 15.11
CA LYS A 232 -15.47 23.18 13.82
C LYS A 232 -16.62 23.36 12.83
N ALA A 233 -17.00 24.61 12.59
CA ALA A 233 -17.95 24.98 11.55
C ALA A 233 -17.24 25.01 10.20
N GLY A 234 -17.25 23.89 9.50
CA GLY A 234 -16.63 23.74 8.17
C GLY A 234 -16.07 22.35 8.02
N GLY A 235 -16.44 21.68 6.93
CA GLY A 235 -15.89 20.38 6.54
C GLY A 235 -14.37 20.41 6.66
N GLY A 236 -13.83 19.69 7.61
CA GLY A 236 -12.42 19.59 7.89
C GLY A 236 -11.65 19.00 6.70
N PRO A 237 -10.31 19.04 6.77
CA PRO A 237 -9.49 18.56 5.67
C PRO A 237 -9.75 17.07 5.43
N LEU A 238 -9.84 16.69 4.16
CA LEU A 238 -9.99 15.30 3.74
C LEU A 238 -8.89 14.43 4.39
N ARG A 239 -9.28 13.31 4.98
CA ARG A 239 -8.34 12.29 5.42
C ARG A 239 -7.82 11.58 4.16
N VAL A 240 -6.50 11.48 4.07
CA VAL A 240 -5.79 10.74 3.02
C VAL A 240 -5.27 9.45 3.64
N THR A 241 -5.73 8.32 3.11
CA THR A 241 -5.31 6.98 3.54
C THR A 241 -4.65 6.26 2.37
N VAL A 242 -3.43 5.75 2.59
CA VAL A 242 -2.65 5.03 1.58
C VAL A 242 -2.80 3.53 1.80
N ILE A 243 -3.03 2.78 0.72
CA ILE A 243 -3.30 1.34 0.74
C ILE A 243 -2.41 0.60 -0.26
N ASP A 244 -2.44 -0.73 -0.23
CA ASP A 244 -1.75 -1.61 -1.20
C ASP A 244 -0.22 -1.53 -1.16
N PHE A 245 0.38 -2.11 -0.11
CA PHE A 245 1.84 -2.11 0.09
C PHE A 245 2.54 -3.35 -0.52
N GLY A 246 1.94 -4.03 -1.49
CA GLY A 246 2.52 -5.24 -2.09
C GLY A 246 3.88 -5.04 -2.77
N LEU A 247 4.15 -3.80 -3.23
CA LEU A 247 5.42 -3.40 -3.82
C LEU A 247 6.36 -2.67 -2.86
N ALA A 248 5.96 -2.51 -1.60
CA ALA A 248 6.73 -1.75 -0.65
C ALA A 248 8.09 -2.39 -0.35
N ARG A 249 9.08 -1.55 -0.06
CA ARG A 249 10.41 -1.96 0.40
C ARG A 249 10.74 -1.25 1.70
N ILE A 250 11.30 -2.00 2.64
CA ILE A 250 11.85 -1.48 3.89
C ILE A 250 13.37 -1.47 3.73
N GLY A 251 13.99 -0.37 4.15
CA GLY A 251 15.39 -0.08 3.90
C GLY A 251 15.62 0.64 2.57
N ARG A 252 16.86 1.05 2.38
CA ARG A 252 17.35 1.70 1.17
C ARG A 252 18.29 0.76 0.43
N SER A 253 18.28 0.85 -0.89
CA SER A 253 19.06 0.03 -1.80
C SER A 253 19.87 0.91 -2.73
N TRP A 254 20.96 0.36 -3.30
CA TRP A 254 21.71 1.02 -4.38
C TRP A 254 20.82 1.37 -5.58
N LEU A 255 19.67 0.68 -5.76
CA LEU A 255 18.70 0.99 -6.80
C LEU A 255 18.00 2.36 -6.61
N ASP A 256 18.04 2.86 -5.38
CA ASP A 256 17.44 4.14 -5.01
C ASP A 256 18.40 5.31 -5.27
N VAL A 257 19.71 5.04 -5.28
CA VAL A 257 20.75 6.01 -5.63
C VAL A 257 20.97 5.96 -7.14
N LYS A 258 20.71 7.06 -7.84
CA LYS A 258 20.84 7.16 -9.30
C LYS A 258 22.25 7.57 -9.72
N SER A 259 23.25 6.99 -9.07
CA SER A 259 24.67 7.21 -9.36
C SER A 259 25.34 5.88 -9.72
N PRO A 260 26.17 5.82 -10.78
CA PRO A 260 26.84 4.60 -11.21
C PRO A 260 27.85 4.05 -10.18
N HIS A 261 28.27 4.87 -9.20
CA HIS A 261 29.25 4.49 -8.18
C HIS A 261 28.69 4.69 -6.76
N CYS A 262 27.55 4.06 -6.46
CA CYS A 262 26.95 4.12 -5.12
C CYS A 262 27.82 3.39 -4.08
N ALA A 263 28.40 4.14 -3.14
CA ALA A 263 28.96 3.60 -1.91
C ALA A 263 27.85 3.37 -0.87
N LYS A 264 28.11 2.55 0.16
CA LYS A 264 27.14 2.32 1.26
C LYS A 264 26.76 3.62 1.98
N ALA A 265 27.68 4.58 2.06
CA ALA A 265 27.43 5.91 2.64
C ALA A 265 26.38 6.72 1.85
N ASP A 266 26.29 6.52 0.53
CA ASP A 266 25.34 7.24 -0.34
C ASP A 266 23.88 6.82 -0.12
N LEU A 267 23.66 5.72 0.59
CA LEU A 267 22.32 5.28 1.02
C LEU A 267 21.73 6.22 2.08
N LEU A 268 22.56 7.02 2.76
CA LEU A 268 22.11 8.00 3.77
C LEU A 268 21.13 7.38 4.81
N PRO A 269 21.43 6.22 5.42
CA PRO A 269 20.49 5.51 6.29
C PRO A 269 20.02 6.40 7.45
N GLY A 270 18.72 6.37 7.77
CA GLY A 270 18.13 7.21 8.81
C GLY A 270 18.14 8.72 8.52
N THR A 271 18.62 9.17 7.36
CA THR A 271 18.66 10.59 7.01
C THR A 271 17.39 10.97 6.26
N TYR A 272 16.69 12.00 6.72
CA TYR A 272 15.55 12.55 6.00
C TYR A 272 15.99 13.03 4.60
N ILE A 273 15.27 12.59 3.56
CA ILE A 273 15.51 13.04 2.17
C ILE A 273 14.36 13.97 1.80
N SER A 274 14.71 15.17 1.31
CA SER A 274 13.73 16.20 0.99
C SER A 274 12.68 15.69 0.00
N PRO A 275 11.39 16.03 0.17
CA PRO A 275 10.35 15.74 -0.80
C PRO A 275 10.63 16.40 -2.14
N ILE A 276 11.38 17.51 -2.16
CA ILE A 276 11.84 18.18 -3.38
C ILE A 276 12.64 17.19 -4.23
N LEU A 277 13.57 16.45 -3.64
CA LEU A 277 14.39 15.45 -4.36
C LEU A 277 13.59 14.22 -4.77
N ARG A 278 12.65 13.81 -3.92
CA ARG A 278 11.84 12.58 -4.10
C ARG A 278 10.75 12.71 -5.16
N TRP A 279 10.23 13.93 -5.33
CA TRP A 279 9.09 14.22 -6.19
C TRP A 279 9.41 15.20 -7.32
N TRP A 280 10.68 15.59 -7.51
CA TRP A 280 11.08 16.39 -8.67
C TRP A 280 10.81 15.62 -9.96
N GLN A 281 10.48 16.35 -11.02
CA GLN A 281 10.14 15.76 -12.30
C GLN A 281 10.87 16.43 -13.44
N VAL A 282 11.26 15.61 -14.41
CA VAL A 282 11.72 16.03 -15.73
C VAL A 282 10.70 15.55 -16.76
N ASP A 283 10.43 16.37 -17.77
CA ASP A 283 9.64 16.05 -18.96
C ASP A 283 8.22 15.49 -18.72
N ASN A 284 7.41 16.16 -17.89
CA ASN A 284 6.01 15.79 -17.64
C ASN A 284 5.81 14.33 -17.20
N ALA A 285 6.77 13.73 -16.47
CA ALA A 285 6.69 12.36 -15.94
C ALA A 285 5.48 12.05 -15.00
N GLN A 286 4.51 12.96 -14.86
CA GLN A 286 3.21 12.74 -14.19
C GLN A 286 2.13 12.15 -15.11
N ASP A 287 2.45 11.26 -16.05
CA ASP A 287 1.41 10.55 -16.81
C ASP A 287 0.32 9.95 -15.89
N THR A 288 0.66 9.66 -14.64
CA THR A 288 -0.29 9.09 -13.68
C THR A 288 -1.02 10.07 -12.76
N TRP A 289 -0.54 11.31 -12.63
CA TRP A 289 -1.12 12.32 -11.72
C TRP A 289 -1.63 13.55 -12.48
N PHE A 290 -1.52 13.56 -13.82
CA PHE A 290 -1.88 14.68 -14.70
C PHE A 290 -3.27 15.25 -14.43
N ASP A 291 -4.29 14.39 -14.25
CA ASP A 291 -5.66 14.85 -13.99
C ASP A 291 -5.76 15.62 -12.64
N TRP A 292 -4.91 15.29 -11.67
CA TRP A 292 -4.87 15.93 -10.36
C TRP A 292 -3.99 17.18 -10.33
N VAL A 293 -2.97 17.26 -11.17
CA VAL A 293 -1.95 18.31 -11.17
C VAL A 293 -1.99 19.09 -12.49
N THR A 294 -2.67 20.25 -12.45
CA THR A 294 -2.81 21.16 -13.60
C THR A 294 -2.04 22.47 -13.40
N TRP A 295 -1.01 22.45 -12.57
CA TRP A 295 -0.15 23.61 -12.24
C TRP A 295 1.31 23.22 -12.38
N ASP A 296 2.20 24.21 -12.36
CA ASP A 296 3.64 23.98 -12.36
C ASP A 296 4.06 23.21 -11.09
N TRP A 297 4.27 21.90 -11.25
CA TRP A 297 4.52 20.99 -10.15
C TRP A 297 5.83 21.31 -9.43
N ASN A 298 6.94 21.46 -10.15
CA ASN A 298 8.27 21.67 -9.56
C ASN A 298 8.35 23.03 -8.85
N ARG A 299 7.74 24.08 -9.42
CA ARG A 299 7.63 25.37 -8.75
C ARG A 299 6.78 25.26 -7.48
N TRP A 300 5.61 24.64 -7.57
CA TRP A 300 4.75 24.46 -6.40
C TRP A 300 5.40 23.60 -5.31
N LEU A 301 6.16 22.57 -5.69
CA LEU A 301 6.88 21.65 -4.80
C LEU A 301 7.97 22.42 -4.03
N SER A 302 8.83 23.14 -4.75
CA SER A 302 9.91 23.94 -4.14
C SER A 302 9.38 25.09 -3.27
N GLU A 303 8.28 25.74 -3.66
CA GLU A 303 7.63 26.76 -2.83
C GLU A 303 6.97 26.14 -1.59
N THR A 304 6.29 25.00 -1.73
CA THR A 304 5.58 24.32 -0.63
C THR A 304 6.54 23.74 0.42
N PHE A 305 7.68 23.21 -0.03
CA PHE A 305 8.69 22.58 0.82
C PHE A 305 9.96 23.43 0.90
N ARG A 306 9.84 24.75 0.76
CA ARG A 306 10.96 25.70 0.80
C ARG A 306 11.84 25.55 2.05
N ALA A 307 11.25 25.17 3.17
CA ALA A 307 11.96 24.96 4.43
C ALA A 307 13.01 23.83 4.34
N ASP A 308 12.88 22.91 3.38
CA ASP A 308 13.79 21.80 3.19
C ASP A 308 15.03 22.20 2.37
N ILE A 309 14.96 23.30 1.60
CA ILE A 309 16.03 23.74 0.69
C ILE A 309 17.39 23.88 1.40
N PRO A 310 17.49 24.53 2.58
CA PRO A 310 18.77 24.65 3.29
C PRO A 310 19.36 23.31 3.78
N HIS A 311 18.56 22.23 3.78
CA HIS A 311 18.97 20.91 4.24
C HIS A 311 19.32 19.95 3.10
N ILE A 312 19.20 20.38 1.85
CA ILE A 312 19.64 19.60 0.69
C ILE A 312 21.17 19.65 0.60
N THR A 313 21.82 18.50 0.67
CA THR A 313 23.28 18.38 0.58
C THR A 313 23.72 17.86 -0.79
N PRO A 314 24.99 18.08 -1.20
CA PRO A 314 25.54 17.50 -2.43
C PRO A 314 25.40 15.97 -2.50
N ASP A 315 25.55 15.27 -1.37
CA ASP A 315 25.38 13.82 -1.31
C ASP A 315 23.94 13.38 -1.59
N MET A 316 22.96 14.17 -1.17
CA MET A 316 21.55 13.90 -1.48
C MET A 316 21.24 14.04 -2.98
N LEU A 317 22.00 14.84 -3.75
CA LEU A 317 21.79 14.97 -5.19
C LEU A 317 22.08 13.68 -5.97
N LYS A 318 22.81 12.72 -5.36
CA LYS A 318 23.04 11.39 -5.94
C LYS A 318 21.74 10.57 -6.09
N TRP A 319 20.67 11.01 -5.42
CA TRP A 319 19.33 10.42 -5.48
C TRP A 319 18.51 10.89 -6.67
N LEU A 320 18.90 12.01 -7.27
CA LEU A 320 18.35 12.47 -8.54
C LEU A 320 19.02 11.72 -9.68
N GLY A 321 18.23 11.36 -10.69
CA GLY A 321 18.78 10.88 -11.95
C GLY A 321 19.57 11.97 -12.67
N PRO A 322 20.35 11.59 -13.70
CA PRO A 322 21.25 12.51 -14.39
C PRO A 322 20.52 13.75 -14.94
N GLN A 323 19.35 13.54 -15.54
CA GLN A 323 18.57 14.63 -16.12
C GLN A 323 17.98 15.56 -15.06
N GLU A 324 17.46 15.04 -13.94
CA GLU A 324 16.94 15.91 -12.87
C GLU A 324 18.06 16.75 -12.25
N ARG A 325 19.28 16.19 -12.13
CA ARG A 325 20.42 16.91 -11.56
C ARG A 325 20.90 18.08 -12.44
N GLU A 326 20.70 17.98 -13.75
CA GLU A 326 21.06 19.05 -14.70
C GLU A 326 20.12 20.26 -14.60
N ASP A 327 18.95 20.13 -13.95
CA ASP A 327 18.01 21.23 -13.73
C ASP A 327 18.69 22.41 -13.01
N PRO A 328 18.55 23.66 -13.50
CA PRO A 328 19.13 24.84 -12.87
C PRO A 328 18.81 24.98 -11.38
N PHE A 329 17.66 24.46 -10.92
CA PHE A 329 17.30 24.44 -9.51
C PHE A 329 18.30 23.65 -8.66
N PHE A 330 18.88 22.56 -9.15
CA PHE A 330 19.80 21.74 -8.35
C PHE A 330 21.28 22.14 -8.48
N GLN A 331 21.66 22.80 -9.57
CA GLN A 331 23.03 23.29 -9.77
C GLN A 331 23.51 24.26 -8.67
N GLN A 332 22.58 24.92 -7.98
CA GLN A 332 22.92 25.82 -6.86
C GLN A 332 23.53 25.07 -5.66
N PHE A 333 23.22 23.77 -5.49
CA PHE A 333 23.70 22.98 -4.35
C PHE A 333 25.08 22.35 -4.60
N GLU A 334 25.50 22.20 -5.87
CA GLU A 334 26.82 21.66 -6.22
C GLU A 334 27.96 22.67 -5.96
N LYS A 335 27.66 23.96 -6.01
CA LYS A 335 28.64 25.05 -5.87
C LYS A 335 28.88 25.49 -4.41
N GLY A 336 28.14 24.94 -3.44
CA GLY A 336 28.15 25.35 -2.03
C GLY A 336 29.32 24.83 -1.18
N GLY A 337 30.32 24.17 -1.77
CA GLY A 337 31.52 23.66 -1.05
C GLY A 337 32.54 24.73 -0.65
N SER A 338 32.31 26.01 -0.96
CA SER A 338 33.16 27.13 -0.52
C SER A 338 32.29 28.27 -0.01
N CYS A 339 31.80 28.13 1.22
CA CYS A 339 31.52 29.31 2.03
C CYS A 339 32.82 29.65 2.75
N ASP A 340 33.59 30.55 2.14
CA ASP A 340 34.66 31.27 2.82
C ASP A 340 34.05 31.97 4.04
N VAL A 341 34.49 31.52 5.20
CA VAL A 341 34.39 32.30 6.43
C VAL A 341 35.43 33.41 6.33
N CYS A 342 34.96 34.64 6.16
CA CYS A 342 35.42 35.85 6.87
C CYS A 342 34.46 37.00 6.59
#